data_AF-A0A1C6KZY4-F1
#
_entry.id   AF-A0A1C6KZY4-F1
#
_cell.length_a   1.000
_cell.length_b   1.000
_cell.length_c   1.000
_cell.angle_alpha   90.00
_cell.angle_beta   90.00
_cell.angle_gamma   90.00
#
_symmetry.space_group_name_H-M   'P 1'
#
loop_
_entity.id
_entity.type
_entity.pdbx_description
1 polymer ?
#
loop_
_entity_poly.entity_id
_entity_poly.type
_entity_poly.pdbx_seq_one_letter_code
_entity_poly.pdbx_strand_id
1 'polypeptide(L)'
;MVSDSLSNSGSVDEGSERENRFASPFPYTEIFEKKFPYYLSIGMTEEQYWDKDCCLVKFYREAEELRRERVNQEMWLQGMYIYDAISRLSPILRPFGKKGTKAKPYVEEAYPINKKTMEDAQTKKEMAKSQKGMRYMQAYMVANNKRFEERK
;
A
#
# COMPACT_ATOMS: atom_id res chain seq x y z
N MET A 1 81.59 -24.88 32.64
CA MET A 1 82.88 -24.63 31.96
C MET A 1 82.96 -25.65 30.84
N VAL A 2 82.89 -25.38 29.54
CA VAL A 2 82.98 -24.22 28.63
C VAL A 2 82.22 -24.70 27.36
N SER A 3 81.12 -24.08 26.94
CA SER A 3 81.00 -23.05 25.88
C SER A 3 81.63 -23.40 24.52
N ASP A 4 80.92 -22.97 23.46
CA ASP A 4 81.30 -22.82 22.04
C ASP A 4 80.63 -23.87 21.11
N SER A 5 79.90 -23.50 20.05
CA SER A 5 79.93 -22.24 19.29
C SER A 5 78.65 -21.99 18.50
N LEU A 6 78.31 -20.71 18.41
CA LEU A 6 77.30 -20.09 17.55
C LEU A 6 77.64 -20.26 16.06
N SER A 7 76.64 -20.54 15.23
CA SER A 7 76.57 -20.00 13.87
C SER A 7 75.20 -19.37 13.64
N ASN A 8 75.25 -18.04 13.59
CA ASN A 8 74.18 -17.15 13.19
C ASN A 8 74.06 -17.15 11.65
N SER A 9 72.88 -17.46 11.12
CA SER A 9 72.46 -16.97 9.81
C SER A 9 70.97 -16.66 9.87
N GLY A 10 70.66 -15.39 10.09
CA GLY A 10 69.29 -14.89 10.11
C GLY A 10 68.66 -14.88 8.72
N SER A 11 67.35 -15.05 8.71
CA SER A 11 66.46 -14.31 7.83
C SER A 11 65.08 -14.32 8.48
N VAL A 12 64.69 -13.16 9.00
CA VAL A 12 63.32 -12.79 9.30
C VAL A 12 62.51 -13.01 8.02
N ASP A 13 61.48 -13.85 8.08
CA ASP A 13 60.33 -13.71 7.19
C ASP A 13 59.09 -13.65 8.07
N GLU A 14 58.77 -12.41 8.42
CA GLU A 14 57.49 -12.01 8.96
C GLU A 14 56.40 -12.31 7.95
N GLY A 15 55.28 -12.84 8.44
CA GLY A 15 53.98 -12.48 7.88
C GLY A 15 53.45 -13.41 6.80
N SER A 16 52.62 -14.35 7.23
CA SER A 16 51.24 -14.42 6.72
C SER A 16 50.46 -15.44 7.55
N GLU A 17 50.38 -15.21 8.87
CA GLU A 17 49.10 -15.50 9.52
C GLU A 17 48.10 -14.61 8.80
N ARG A 18 47.31 -15.21 7.90
CA ARG A 18 46.12 -14.53 7.37
C ARG A 18 45.18 -14.40 8.54
N GLU A 19 45.43 -13.37 9.33
CA GLU A 19 44.56 -12.80 10.32
C GLU A 19 43.22 -12.64 9.63
N ASN A 20 42.31 -13.58 9.93
CA ASN A 20 41.01 -13.70 9.29
C ASN A 20 40.11 -12.59 9.84
N ARG A 21 40.48 -11.33 9.56
CA ARG A 21 39.89 -10.09 10.09
C ARG A 21 38.48 -9.79 9.55
N PHE A 22 37.86 -10.77 8.89
CA PHE A 22 36.53 -10.64 8.28
C PHE A 22 35.60 -11.81 8.59
N ALA A 23 36.00 -12.77 9.44
CA ALA A 23 35.04 -13.73 9.96
C ALA A 23 34.12 -13.00 10.95
N SER A 24 32.84 -12.90 10.59
CA SER A 24 31.79 -12.45 11.52
C SER A 24 31.96 -13.16 12.86
N PRO A 25 31.85 -12.46 14.01
CA PRO A 25 31.94 -13.09 15.33
C PRO A 25 30.82 -14.10 15.57
N PHE A 26 29.76 -14.07 14.75
CA PHE A 26 28.69 -15.05 14.76
C PHE A 26 28.87 -16.08 13.63
N PRO A 27 28.65 -17.37 13.93
CA PRO A 27 28.61 -18.40 12.89
C PRO A 27 27.46 -18.09 11.93
N TYR A 28 27.70 -18.26 10.63
CA TYR A 28 26.70 -17.97 9.60
C TYR A 28 25.38 -18.73 9.85
N THR A 29 25.44 -19.96 10.36
CA THR A 29 24.29 -20.78 10.73
C THR A 29 23.32 -20.07 11.67
N GLU A 30 23.81 -19.42 12.74
CA GLU A 30 22.96 -18.68 13.67
C GLU A 30 22.21 -17.53 13.00
N ILE A 31 22.82 -16.90 11.99
CA ILE A 31 22.19 -15.80 11.25
C ILE A 31 21.04 -16.33 10.39
N PHE A 32 21.23 -17.45 9.70
CA PHE A 32 20.18 -18.09 8.90
C PHE A 32 19.03 -18.57 9.79
N GLU A 33 19.32 -19.23 10.91
CA GLU A 33 18.31 -19.65 11.88
C GLU A 33 17.49 -18.46 12.44
N LYS A 34 18.16 -17.34 12.78
CA LYS A 34 17.47 -16.12 13.25
C LYS A 34 16.56 -15.50 12.18
N LYS A 35 16.89 -15.66 10.90
CA LYS A 35 16.10 -15.10 9.79
C LYS A 35 15.01 -16.04 9.30
N PHE A 36 15.13 -17.34 9.56
CA PHE A 36 14.18 -18.35 9.10
C PHE A 36 12.71 -18.07 9.47
N PRO A 37 12.35 -17.67 10.71
CA PRO A 37 10.97 -17.34 11.07
C PRO A 37 10.37 -16.21 10.24
N TYR A 38 11.18 -15.23 9.84
CA TYR A 38 10.72 -14.14 8.99
C TYR A 38 10.33 -14.63 7.59
N TYR A 39 11.14 -15.50 6.99
CA TYR A 39 10.83 -16.08 5.68
C TYR A 39 9.60 -16.98 5.72
N LEU A 40 9.43 -17.72 6.81
CA LEU A 40 8.21 -18.50 7.03
C LEU A 40 6.98 -17.59 7.10
N SER A 41 7.08 -16.42 7.77
CA SER A 41 5.97 -15.48 7.92
C SER A 41 5.49 -14.86 6.60
N ILE A 42 6.40 -14.68 5.63
CA ILE A 42 6.06 -14.16 4.29
C ILE A 42 5.65 -15.27 3.31
N GLY A 43 5.59 -16.53 3.76
CA GLY A 43 5.08 -17.67 2.98
C GLY A 43 6.15 -18.48 2.25
N MET A 44 7.41 -18.40 2.65
CA MET A 44 8.47 -19.27 2.14
C MET A 44 8.51 -20.59 2.93
N THR A 45 8.57 -21.72 2.23
CA THR A 45 8.64 -23.04 2.87
C THR A 45 10.04 -23.37 3.40
N GLU A 46 10.15 -24.30 4.33
CA GLU A 46 11.42 -24.81 4.86
C GLU A 46 12.35 -25.31 3.75
N GLU A 47 11.87 -26.21 2.90
CA GLU A 47 12.63 -26.76 1.78
C GLU A 47 13.11 -25.65 0.82
N GLN A 48 12.27 -24.64 0.57
CA GLN A 48 12.67 -23.51 -0.28
C GLN A 48 13.82 -22.71 0.33
N TYR A 49 13.91 -22.66 1.65
CA TYR A 49 14.88 -21.85 2.37
C TYR A 49 16.22 -22.56 2.54
N TRP A 50 16.19 -23.86 2.84
CA TRP A 50 17.39 -24.65 3.11
C TRP A 50 17.90 -25.42 1.89
N ASP A 51 17.01 -26.02 1.10
CA ASP A 51 17.38 -27.03 0.10
C ASP A 51 17.34 -26.52 -1.35
N LYS A 52 16.56 -25.47 -1.61
CA LYS A 52 16.41 -24.88 -2.96
C LYS A 52 17.39 -23.72 -3.17
N ASP A 53 17.15 -22.94 -4.22
CA ASP A 53 18.02 -21.83 -4.60
C ASP A 53 18.10 -20.76 -3.49
N CYS A 54 19.31 -20.50 -3.01
CA CYS A 54 19.60 -19.51 -1.99
C CYS A 54 19.25 -18.07 -2.42
N CYS A 55 19.12 -17.82 -3.73
CA CYS A 55 18.71 -16.53 -4.27
C CYS A 55 17.21 -16.25 -4.13
N LEU A 56 16.37 -17.27 -3.89
CA LEU A 56 14.91 -17.10 -3.71
C LEU A 56 14.57 -16.08 -2.62
N VAL A 57 15.39 -16.05 -1.57
CA VAL A 57 15.30 -15.10 -0.46
C VAL A 57 15.23 -13.64 -0.93
N LYS A 58 15.91 -13.28 -2.03
CA LYS A 58 15.89 -11.92 -2.59
C LYS A 58 14.51 -11.61 -3.20
N PHE A 59 14.00 -12.51 -4.02
CA PHE A 59 12.70 -12.34 -4.67
C PHE A 59 11.54 -12.33 -3.67
N TYR A 60 11.62 -13.11 -2.59
CA TYR A 60 10.62 -13.06 -1.51
C TYR A 60 10.62 -11.71 -0.78
N ARG A 61 11.79 -11.08 -0.59
CA ARG A 61 11.86 -9.73 -0.01
C ARG A 61 11.22 -8.69 -0.93
N GLU A 62 11.55 -8.73 -2.22
CA GLU A 62 10.94 -7.84 -3.23
C GLU A 62 9.42 -8.04 -3.31
N ALA A 63 8.96 -9.30 -3.27
CA ALA A 63 7.54 -9.62 -3.25
C ALA A 63 6.83 -9.08 -2.00
N GLU A 64 7.48 -9.13 -0.83
CA GLU A 64 6.95 -8.57 0.41
C GLU A 64 6.90 -7.04 0.36
N GLU A 65 7.90 -6.38 -0.24
CA GLU A 65 7.87 -4.93 -0.48
C GLU A 65 6.69 -4.52 -1.36
N LEU A 66 6.48 -5.22 -2.48
CA LEU A 66 5.32 -5.01 -3.35
C LEU A 66 4.00 -5.25 -2.62
N ARG A 67 3.93 -6.25 -1.74
CA ARG A 67 2.75 -6.53 -0.91
C ARG A 67 2.48 -5.37 0.06
N ARG A 68 3.52 -4.87 0.73
CA ARG A 68 3.43 -3.74 1.65
C ARG A 68 3.00 -2.45 0.93
N GLU A 69 3.52 -2.20 -0.26
CA GLU A 69 3.10 -1.06 -1.09
C GLU A 69 1.62 -1.14 -1.48
N ARG A 70 1.14 -2.31 -1.88
CA ARG A 70 -0.28 -2.53 -2.19
C ARG A 70 -1.17 -2.24 -0.97
N VAL A 71 -0.81 -2.81 0.18
CA VAL A 71 -1.56 -2.57 1.43
C VAL A 71 -1.53 -1.09 1.82
N ASN A 72 -0.40 -0.41 1.64
CA ASN A 72 -0.31 1.03 1.89
C ASN A 72 -1.25 1.84 1.00
N GLN A 73 -1.36 1.50 -0.29
CA GLN A 73 -2.30 2.14 -1.21
C GLN A 73 -3.75 1.86 -0.84
N GLU A 74 -4.09 0.63 -0.45
CA GLU A 74 -5.42 0.24 0.01
C GLU A 74 -5.80 1.00 1.29
N MET A 75 -4.89 1.08 2.26
CA MET A 75 -5.08 1.83 3.51
C MET A 75 -5.24 3.33 3.26
N TRP A 76 -4.49 3.89 2.31
CA TRP A 76 -4.65 5.29 1.89
C TRP A 76 -6.05 5.55 1.33
N LEU A 77 -6.54 4.67 0.46
CA LEU A 77 -7.89 4.74 -0.08
C LEU A 77 -8.94 4.62 1.03
N GLN A 78 -8.76 3.70 1.97
CA GLN A 78 -9.63 3.55 3.14
C GLN A 78 -9.66 4.83 3.99
N GLY A 79 -8.49 5.44 4.22
CA GLY A 79 -8.38 6.72 4.93
C GLY A 79 -9.18 7.83 4.25
N MET A 80 -9.17 7.89 2.92
CA MET A 80 -9.99 8.81 2.15
C MET A 80 -11.50 8.59 2.37
N TYR A 81 -11.97 7.33 2.35
CA TYR A 81 -13.36 6.99 2.65
C TYR A 81 -13.77 7.38 4.08
N ILE A 82 -12.92 7.11 5.07
CA ILE A 82 -13.16 7.48 6.47
C ILE A 82 -13.25 9.01 6.61
N TYR A 83 -12.34 9.73 5.98
CA TYR A 83 -12.32 11.19 5.98
C TYR A 83 -13.61 11.78 5.39
N ASP A 84 -14.07 11.28 4.24
CA ASP A 84 -15.33 11.71 3.62
C ASP A 84 -16.54 11.40 4.51
N ALA A 85 -16.58 10.21 5.13
CA ALA A 85 -17.64 9.84 6.06
C ALA A 85 -17.72 10.82 7.24
N ILE A 86 -16.59 11.13 7.89
CA ILE A 86 -16.54 12.07 9.02
C ILE A 86 -16.97 13.48 8.57
N SER A 87 -16.52 13.93 7.40
CA SER A 87 -16.90 15.22 6.82
C SER A 87 -18.42 15.34 6.62
N ARG A 88 -19.07 14.26 6.15
CA ARG A 88 -20.54 14.19 6.00
C ARG A 88 -21.29 14.17 7.33
N LEU A 89 -20.70 13.60 8.37
CA LEU A 89 -21.23 13.58 9.74
C LEU A 89 -21.00 14.89 10.49
N SER A 90 -20.12 15.77 10.02
CA SER A 90 -19.83 17.09 10.62
C SER A 90 -21.05 17.88 11.09
N PRO A 91 -22.19 17.94 10.34
CA PRO A 91 -23.37 18.68 10.80
C PRO A 91 -23.98 18.18 12.11
N ILE A 92 -23.86 16.88 12.41
CA ILE A 92 -24.36 16.27 13.65
C ILE A 92 -23.34 16.43 14.78
N LEU A 93 -22.06 16.34 14.46
CA LEU A 93 -20.97 16.35 15.44
C LEU A 93 -20.61 17.76 15.95
N ARG A 94 -21.18 18.82 15.34
CA ARG A 94 -20.97 20.21 15.77
C ARG A 94 -21.69 20.50 17.10
N PRO A 95 -20.98 20.95 18.15
CA PRO A 95 -21.62 21.37 19.39
C PRO A 95 -22.56 22.55 19.13
N PHE A 96 -23.73 22.55 19.77
CA PHE A 96 -24.80 23.54 19.58
C PHE A 96 -25.42 23.59 18.18
N GLY A 97 -25.36 22.49 17.41
CA GLY A 97 -26.07 22.35 16.14
C GLY A 97 -27.58 22.50 16.27
N LYS A 98 -28.25 22.99 15.20
CA LYS A 98 -29.70 23.13 15.19
C LYS A 98 -30.37 21.76 15.40
N LYS A 99 -31.34 21.68 16.31
CA LYS A 99 -32.10 20.45 16.59
C LYS A 99 -32.78 19.96 15.31
N GLY A 100 -32.50 18.71 14.93
CA GLY A 100 -33.02 18.10 13.69
C GLY A 100 -32.08 18.16 12.48
N THR A 101 -30.84 18.64 12.63
CA THR A 101 -29.84 18.61 11.55
C THR A 101 -29.50 17.15 11.19
N LYS A 102 -29.72 16.77 9.93
CA LYS A 102 -29.41 15.43 9.41
C LYS A 102 -28.02 15.40 8.78
N ALA A 103 -27.32 14.28 8.92
CA ALA A 103 -26.08 14.05 8.19
C ALA A 103 -26.35 13.98 6.68
N LYS A 104 -25.34 14.36 5.89
CA LYS A 104 -25.38 14.07 4.45
C LYS A 104 -25.28 12.54 4.27
N PRO A 105 -26.08 11.94 3.39
CA PRO A 105 -26.03 10.50 3.15
C PRO A 105 -24.63 10.10 2.65
N TYR A 106 -24.22 8.87 2.97
CA TYR A 106 -22.98 8.30 2.47
C TYR A 106 -23.04 8.07 0.96
N VAL A 107 -21.88 7.82 0.35
CA VAL A 107 -21.80 7.58 -1.09
C VAL A 107 -22.41 6.21 -1.42
N GLU A 108 -23.24 6.15 -2.46
CA GLU A 108 -23.86 4.90 -2.91
C GLU A 108 -22.93 4.03 -3.77
N GLU A 109 -21.97 4.65 -4.45
CA GLU A 109 -21.02 3.99 -5.34
C GLU A 109 -19.57 4.26 -4.93
N ALA A 110 -18.67 3.32 -5.24
CA ALA A 110 -17.24 3.50 -5.00
C ALA A 110 -16.66 4.66 -5.80
N TYR A 111 -15.65 5.33 -5.25
CA TYR A 111 -14.93 6.37 -5.98
C TYR A 111 -14.16 5.77 -7.16
N PRO A 112 -14.20 6.42 -8.34
CA PRO A 112 -13.42 5.96 -9.47
C PRO A 112 -11.93 6.20 -9.22
N ILE A 113 -11.12 5.14 -9.28
CA ILE A 113 -9.67 5.20 -9.08
C ILE A 113 -8.95 5.29 -10.42
N ASN A 114 -9.44 4.56 -11.44
CA ASN A 114 -8.81 4.48 -12.75
C ASN A 114 -9.31 5.59 -13.68
N LYS A 115 -8.47 6.05 -14.61
CA LYS A 115 -8.84 7.10 -15.59
C LYS A 115 -10.11 6.74 -16.38
N LYS A 116 -10.20 5.50 -16.88
CA LYS A 116 -11.39 4.97 -17.56
C LYS A 116 -12.64 5.05 -16.66
N THR A 117 -12.51 4.60 -15.41
CA THR A 117 -13.63 4.67 -14.44
C THR A 117 -14.02 6.11 -14.10
N MET A 118 -13.10 7.06 -14.17
CA MET A 118 -13.40 8.48 -13.98
C MET A 118 -14.20 9.04 -15.15
N GLU A 119 -13.80 8.73 -16.39
CA GLU A 119 -14.54 9.11 -17.60
C GLU A 119 -15.95 8.50 -17.61
N ASP A 120 -16.08 7.21 -17.27
CA ASP A 120 -17.37 6.53 -17.14
C ASP A 120 -18.25 7.17 -16.04
N ALA A 121 -17.65 7.56 -14.92
CA ALA A 121 -18.38 8.25 -13.86
C ALA A 121 -18.82 9.66 -14.27
N GLN A 122 -18.02 10.38 -15.07
CA GLN A 122 -18.36 11.70 -15.60
C GLN A 122 -19.48 11.62 -16.62
N THR A 123 -19.36 10.74 -17.60
CA THR A 123 -20.39 10.50 -18.63
C THR A 123 -21.72 10.08 -18.00
N LYS A 124 -21.72 9.17 -17.01
CA LYS A 124 -22.93 8.83 -16.23
C LYS A 124 -23.54 10.04 -15.53
N LYS A 125 -22.73 10.90 -14.91
CA LYS A 125 -23.20 12.13 -14.25
C LYS A 125 -23.80 13.12 -15.26
N GLU A 126 -23.20 13.25 -16.44
CA GLU A 126 -23.70 14.12 -17.52
C GLU A 126 -25.00 13.61 -18.10
N MET A 127 -25.10 12.30 -18.39
CA MET A 127 -26.34 11.67 -18.84
C MET A 127 -27.46 11.85 -17.80
N ALA A 128 -27.17 11.65 -16.51
CA ALA A 128 -28.16 11.85 -15.45
C ALA A 128 -28.63 13.32 -15.35
N LYS A 129 -27.73 14.29 -15.55
CA LYS A 129 -28.09 15.72 -15.60
C LYS A 129 -28.95 16.04 -16.83
N SER A 130 -28.55 15.55 -18.00
CA SER A 130 -29.28 15.75 -19.26
C SER A 130 -30.69 15.16 -19.19
N GLN A 131 -30.84 13.94 -18.70
CA GLN A 131 -32.15 13.29 -18.52
C GLN A 131 -33.05 14.07 -17.55
N LYS A 132 -32.49 14.58 -16.44
CA LYS A 132 -33.24 15.44 -15.51
C LYS A 132 -33.70 16.73 -16.21
N GLY A 133 -32.84 17.36 -16.99
CA GLY A 133 -33.17 18.53 -17.80
C GLY A 133 -34.29 18.26 -18.82
N MET A 134 -34.21 17.14 -19.54
CA MET A 134 -35.25 16.73 -20.49
C MET A 134 -36.60 16.49 -19.81
N ARG A 135 -36.62 15.80 -18.66
CA ARG A 135 -37.86 15.57 -17.90
C ARG A 135 -38.47 16.89 -17.42
N TYR A 136 -37.64 17.83 -16.98
CA TYR A 136 -38.10 19.15 -16.59
C TYR A 136 -38.70 19.92 -17.77
N MET A 137 -38.02 19.91 -18.92
CA MET A 137 -38.52 20.51 -20.16
C MET A 137 -39.85 19.90 -20.60
N GLN A 138 -39.96 18.57 -20.60
CA GLN A 138 -41.19 17.86 -20.95
C GLN A 138 -42.34 18.24 -20.03
N ALA A 139 -42.11 18.24 -18.71
CA ALA A 139 -43.10 18.66 -17.73
C ALA A 139 -43.55 20.12 -17.94
N TYR A 140 -42.60 21.00 -18.27
CA TYR A 140 -42.87 22.40 -18.58
C TYR A 140 -43.71 22.56 -19.86
N MET A 141 -43.38 21.83 -20.94
CA MET A 141 -44.16 21.85 -22.19
C MET A 141 -45.59 21.35 -21.99
N VAL A 142 -45.78 20.26 -21.25
CA VAL A 142 -47.13 19.73 -20.94
C VAL A 142 -47.94 20.73 -20.13
N ALA A 143 -47.34 21.37 -19.11
CA ALA A 143 -48.01 22.40 -18.32
C ALA A 143 -48.39 23.62 -19.18
N ASN A 144 -47.51 24.02 -20.10
CA ASN A 144 -47.75 25.13 -21.02
C ASN A 144 -48.89 24.81 -22.00
N ASN A 145 -48.89 23.62 -22.62
CA ASN A 145 -49.95 23.21 -23.55
C ASN A 145 -51.34 23.20 -22.88
N LYS A 146 -51.44 22.70 -21.63
CA LYS A 146 -52.69 22.76 -20.86
C LYS A 146 -53.20 24.21 -20.68
N ARG A 147 -52.30 25.15 -20.38
CA ARG A 147 -52.65 26.58 -20.27
C ARG A 147 -53.14 27.20 -21.59
N PHE A 148 -52.68 26.69 -22.73
CA PHE A 148 -53.14 27.16 -24.04
C PHE A 148 -54.49 26.56 -24.44
N GLU A 149 -54.79 25.32 -24.04
CA GLU A 149 -56.12 24.72 -24.24
C GLU A 149 -57.19 25.37 -23.36
N GLU A 150 -56.88 25.74 -22.12
CA GLU A 150 -57.81 26.45 -21.21
C GLU A 150 -58.16 27.88 -21.68
N ARG A 151 -57.41 28.45 -22.61
CA ARG A 151 -57.62 29.82 -23.14
C ARG A 151 -58.35 29.85 -24.48
N LYS A 152 -58.74 28.70 -25.03
CA LYS A 152 -59.41 28.55 -26.32
C LYS A 152 -60.89 28.26 -26.12
#